data_AF-A0A832XHE7-F1
#
_entry.id   AF-A0A832XHE7-F1
#
_cell.length_a   1.000
_cell.length_b   1.000
_cell.length_c   1.000
_cell.angle_alpha   90.00
_cell.angle_beta   90.00
_cell.angle_gamma   90.00
#
_symmetry.space_group_name_H-M   'P 1'
#
loop_
_entity.id
_entity.type
_entity.pdbx_description
1 polymer ?
#
loop_
_entity_poly.entity_id
_entity_poly.type
_entity_poly.pdbx_seq_one_letter_code
_entity_poly.pdbx_strand_id
1 'polypeptide(L)' 'MQAVILAGGLGTRLRPLTYETPKPMVNVLGKPFLEHLVGMLKEKG' A
#
# COMPACT_ATOMS: atom_id res chain seq x y z
N MET A 1 -4.70 -9.02 17.94
CA MET A 1 -3.31 -8.50 17.89
C MET A 1 -3.33 -7.06 17.39
N GLN A 2 -2.36 -6.22 17.78
CA GLN A 2 -2.21 -4.86 17.24
C GLN A 2 -1.09 -4.82 16.20
N ALA A 3 -1.27 -4.06 15.12
CA ALA A 3 -0.29 -3.93 14.05
C ALA A 3 -0.25 -2.48 13.52
N VAL A 4 0.89 -2.07 12.95
CA VAL A 4 1.10 -0.74 12.37
C VAL A 4 1.66 -0.91 10.95
N ILE A 5 1.07 -0.22 9.97
CA ILE A 5 1.55 -0.19 8.58
C ILE A 5 2.26 1.15 8.34
N LEU A 6 3.56 1.10 8.07
CA LEU A 6 4.35 2.30 7.77
C LEU A 6 4.18 2.69 6.29
N ALA A 7 3.47 3.79 6.06
CA ALA A 7 3.10 4.31 4.74
C ALA A 7 3.92 5.55 4.33
N GLY A 8 5.23 5.55 4.56
CA GLY A 8 6.11 6.71 4.32
C GLY A 8 6.82 6.74 2.96
N GLY A 9 7.36 7.92 2.63
CA GLY A 9 8.24 8.18 1.47
C GLY A 9 7.56 8.85 0.28
N LEU A 10 8.34 9.61 -0.52
CA LEU A 10 7.85 10.49 -1.59
C LEU A 10 7.29 9.79 -2.85
N GLY A 11 7.30 8.46 -2.91
CA GLY A 11 6.78 7.70 -4.07
C GLY A 11 7.57 7.86 -5.37
N THR A 12 8.71 8.57 -5.39
CA THR A 12 9.40 9.02 -6.62
C THR A 12 9.72 7.94 -7.64
N ARG A 13 10.04 6.71 -7.19
CA ARG A 13 10.36 5.57 -8.06
C ARG A 13 9.16 4.99 -8.83
N LEU A 14 7.94 5.23 -8.36
CA LEU A 14 6.71 4.74 -8.99
C LEU A 14 6.01 5.80 -9.83
N ARG A 15 6.61 6.99 -10.00
CA ARG A 15 6.08 8.00 -10.90
C ARG A 15 6.02 7.44 -12.34
N PRO A 16 4.97 7.77 -13.12
CA PRO A 16 3.98 8.80 -12.85
C PRO A 16 2.82 8.39 -11.94
N LEU A 17 2.70 7.11 -11.57
CA LEU A 17 1.55 6.58 -10.83
C LEU A 17 1.33 7.31 -9.50
N THR A 18 2.39 7.77 -8.86
CA THR A 18 2.31 8.47 -7.57
C THR A 18 2.28 9.99 -7.66
N TYR A 19 1.98 10.59 -8.82
CA TYR A 19 1.73 12.03 -8.89
C TYR A 19 0.41 12.40 -8.21
N GLU A 20 -0.64 11.62 -8.46
CA GLU A 20 -1.98 11.87 -7.90
C GLU A 20 -2.44 10.76 -6.96
N THR A 21 -1.75 9.60 -6.96
CA THR A 21 -2.09 8.46 -6.11
C THR A 21 -1.06 8.31 -4.98
N PRO A 22 -1.47 8.26 -3.69
CA PRO A 22 -0.54 7.91 -2.62
C PRO A 22 0.12 6.56 -2.88
N LYS A 23 1.42 6.42 -2.58
CA LYS A 23 2.19 5.17 -2.82
C LYS A 23 1.47 3.89 -2.34
N PRO A 24 0.88 3.82 -1.12
CA PRO A 24 0.18 2.61 -0.68
C PRO A 24 -1.12 2.32 -1.45
N MET A 25 -1.67 3.30 -2.16
CA MET A 25 -2.92 3.19 -2.90
C MET A 25 -2.71 2.84 -4.37
N VAL A 26 -1.46 2.74 -4.84
CA VAL A 26 -1.16 2.27 -6.20
C VAL A 26 -1.70 0.85 -6.38
N ASN A 27 -2.42 0.64 -7.49
CA ASN A 27 -3.04 -0.64 -7.80
C ASN A 27 -1.99 -1.70 -8.17
N VAL A 28 -2.10 -2.85 -7.50
CA VAL A 28 -1.35 -4.09 -7.78
C VAL A 28 -2.39 -5.19 -7.99
N LEU A 29 -2.39 -5.81 -9.17
CA LEU A 29 -3.35 -6.86 -9.55
C LEU A 29 -4.82 -6.44 -9.34
N GLY A 30 -5.16 -5.20 -9.73
CA GLY A 30 -6.53 -4.68 -9.66
C GLY A 30 -6.98 -4.18 -8.28
N LYS A 31 -6.10 -4.21 -7.26
CA LYS A 31 -6.41 -3.75 -5.89
C LYS A 31 -5.33 -2.82 -5.34
N PRO A 32 -5.65 -1.84 -4.48
CA PRO A 32 -4.65 -1.01 -3.81
C PRO A 32 -3.63 -1.87 -3.06
N PHE A 33 -2.34 -1.53 -3.12
CA PHE A 33 -1.30 -2.27 -2.38
C PHE A 33 -1.62 -2.41 -0.89
N LEU A 34 -2.21 -1.39 -0.28
CA LEU A 34 -2.67 -1.40 1.11
C LEU A 34 -3.67 -2.52 1.42
N GLU A 35 -4.55 -2.87 0.49
CA GLU A 35 -5.53 -3.95 0.67
C GLU A 35 -4.83 -5.30 0.84
N HIS A 36 -3.79 -5.56 0.05
CA HIS A 36 -2.98 -6.78 0.18
C HIS A 36 -2.31 -6.86 1.56
N LEU A 37 -1.81 -5.73 2.09
CA LEU A 37 -1.20 -5.67 3.42
C LEU A 37 -2.21 -5.99 4.53
N VAL A 38 -3.41 -5.38 4.46
CA VAL A 38 -4.48 -5.63 5.43
C VAL A 38 -4.97 -7.07 5.34
N GLY A 39 -5.11 -7.63 4.14
CA GLY A 39 -5.45 -9.04 3.93
C GLY A 39 -4.44 -9.99 4.59
N MET A 40 -3.14 -9.75 4.38
CA MET A 40 -2.09 -10.54 5.04
C MET A 40 -2.14 -10.43 6.56
N LEU A 41 -2.39 -9.24 7.12
CA LEU A 41 -2.52 -9.06 8.57
C LEU A 41 -3.75 -9.79 9.12
N LYS A 42 -4.84 -9.85 8.37
CA LYS A 42 -6.05 -10.59 8.75
C LYS A 42 -5.83 -12.10 8.76
N GLU A 43 -5.05 -12.63 7.82
CA GLU A 43 -4.76 -14.07 7.75
C GLU A 43 -3.74 -14.53 8.81
N LYS A 44 -2.79 -13.66 9.18
CA LYS A 44 -1.65 -14.01 10.04
C LYS A 44 -1.80 -13.53 11.49
N GLY A 45 -2.81 -12.73 11.80
CA GLY A 45 -3.04 -12.14 13.12
C GLY A 45 -4.17 -12.77 13.90
#